data_AF-A0A2J0MK98-F1
#
_entry.id   AF-A0A2J0MK98-F1
#
_cell.length_a   1.000
_cell.length_b   1.000
_cell.length_c   1.000
_cell.angle_alpha   90.00
_cell.angle_beta   90.00
_cell.angle_gamma   90.00
#
_symmetry.space_group_name_H-M   'P 1'
#
loop_
_entity.id
_entity.type
_entity.pdbx_description
1 polymer ?
#
loop_
_entity_poly.entity_id
_entity_poly.type
_entity_poly.pdbx_seq_one_letter_code
_entity_poly.pdbx_strand_id
1 'polypeptide(L)' 'NVYVKEGVTGLIFKTGDTNDLVKKLEQCFEVGKLERMGKIGRVEICEKHGLEIGQRRFISTLQK' A
#
# COMPACT_ATOMS: atom_id res chain seq x y z
N ASN A 1 3.05 -2.24 -8.45
CA ASN A 1 3.03 -2.71 -7.05
C ASN A 1 1.57 -2.99 -6.70
N VAL A 2 1.22 -4.21 -6.31
CA VAL A 2 -0.20 -4.62 -6.15
C VAL A 2 -0.84 -3.99 -4.90
N TYR A 3 -0.03 -3.65 -3.91
CA TYR A 3 -0.49 -3.18 -2.60
C TYR A 3 -0.25 -1.69 -2.37
N VAL A 4 0.72 -1.10 -3.08
CA VAL A 4 1.10 0.31 -2.92
C VAL A 4 0.74 1.11 -4.16
N LYS A 5 -0.02 2.18 -3.95
CA LYS A 5 -0.23 3.28 -4.88
C LYS A 5 0.71 4.43 -4.53
N GLU A 6 1.63 4.73 -5.45
CA GLU A 6 2.64 5.78 -5.30
C GLU A 6 2.00 7.12 -4.90
N GLY A 7 2.53 7.75 -3.85
CA GLY A 7 2.09 9.05 -3.37
C GLY A 7 0.71 9.09 -2.70
N VAL A 8 -0.01 7.96 -2.65
CA VAL A 8 -1.36 7.86 -2.05
C VAL A 8 -1.35 7.00 -0.79
N THR A 9 -0.85 5.76 -0.92
CA THR A 9 -0.83 4.77 0.17
C THR A 9 0.59 4.44 0.64
N GLY A 10 1.59 4.92 -0.10
CA GLY A 10 3.00 4.77 0.24
C GLY A 10 3.90 5.32 -0.86
N LEU A 11 5.20 5.08 -0.69
CA LEU A 11 6.24 5.48 -1.62
C LEU A 11 6.95 4.23 -2.17
N ILE A 12 7.20 4.22 -3.46
CA ILE A 12 7.85 3.17 -4.23
C ILE A 12 9.16 3.76 -4.72
N PHE A 13 10.26 3.11 -4.35
CA PHE A 13 11.58 3.41 -4.87
C PHE A 13 12.01 2.32 -5.87
N LYS A 14 12.92 2.68 -6.77
CA LYS A 14 13.52 1.78 -7.73
C LYS A 14 14.57 0.89 -7.07
N THR A 15 14.40 -0.43 -7.20
CA THR A 15 15.36 -1.40 -6.66
C THR A 15 16.76 -1.18 -7.23
N GLY A 16 17.75 -1.12 -6.34
CA GLY A 16 19.15 -0.86 -6.71
C GLY A 16 19.48 0.63 -6.93
N ASP A 17 18.51 1.54 -6.81
CA ASP A 17 18.73 2.98 -6.90
C ASP A 17 18.70 3.62 -5.50
N THR A 18 19.89 3.76 -4.91
CA THR A 18 20.04 4.39 -3.59
C THR A 18 19.63 5.86 -3.59
N ASN A 19 19.82 6.57 -4.70
CA ASN A 19 19.44 7.99 -4.78
C ASN A 19 17.93 8.16 -4.75
N ASP A 20 17.20 7.28 -5.45
CA ASP A 20 15.73 7.27 -5.38
C ASP A 20 15.25 6.91 -3.98
N LEU A 21 15.87 5.93 -3.31
CA LEU A 21 15.57 5.61 -1.91
C LEU A 21 15.75 6.82 -0.98
N VAL A 22 16.88 7.54 -1.08
CA VAL A 22 17.13 8.75 -0.28
C VAL A 22 16.05 9.81 -0.53
N LYS A 23 15.70 10.06 -1.79
CA LYS A 23 14.61 11.00 -2.13
C LYS A 23 13.27 10.59 -1.51
N LYS A 24 12.94 9.29 -1.46
CA LYS A 24 11.71 8.83 -0.80
C LYS A 24 11.78 9.02 0.72
N LEU A 25 12.94 8.79 1.33
CA LEU A 25 13.16 9.04 2.77
C LEU A 25 13.03 10.52 3.11
N GLU A 26 13.51 11.43 2.26
CA GLU A 26 13.35 12.88 2.46
C GLU A 26 11.87 13.28 2.50
N GLN A 27 11.05 12.71 1.60
CA GLN A 27 9.60 12.92 1.62
C GLN A 27 8.93 12.40 2.88
N CYS A 28 9.58 11.48 3.61
CA CYS A 28 9.04 10.98 4.87
C CYS A 28 9.07 12.02 6.00
N PHE A 29 9.93 13.03 5.90
CA PHE A 29 10.01 14.11 6.88
C PHE A 29 8.96 15.21 6.67
N GLU A 30 8.19 15.16 5.57
CA GLU A 30 7.07 16.06 5.36
C GLU A 30 5.96 15.78 6.38
N VAL A 31 5.73 16.74 7.28
CA VAL A 31 4.77 16.64 8.38
C VAL A 31 3.37 16.27 7.86
N GLY A 32 2.78 15.23 8.46
CA GLY A 32 1.43 14.77 8.14
C GLY A 32 1.28 14.00 6.82
N LYS A 33 2.30 13.98 5.94
CA LYS A 33 2.25 13.21 4.69
C LYS A 33 2.23 11.71 4.97
N LEU A 34 3.15 11.22 5.81
CA LEU A 34 3.18 9.79 6.17
C LEU A 34 1.92 9.33 6.89
N GLU A 35 1.43 10.15 7.81
CA GLU A 35 0.24 9.81 8.59
C GLU A 35 -0.98 9.65 7.68
N ARG A 36 -1.17 10.58 6.72
CA ARG A 36 -2.22 10.47 5.71
C ARG A 36 -2.07 9.23 4.85
N MET A 37 -0.86 8.95 4.34
CA MET A 37 -0.61 7.76 3.53
C MET A 37 -0.90 6.47 4.30
N GLY A 38 -0.48 6.38 5.56
CA GLY A 38 -0.73 5.21 6.41
C GLY A 38 -2.21 5.00 6.70
N LYS A 39 -2.98 6.08 6.97
CA LYS A 39 -4.43 6.02 7.16
C LYS A 39 -5.14 5.50 5.91
N ILE A 40 -4.81 6.06 4.74
CA ILE A 40 -5.42 5.65 3.47
C ILE A 40 -5.00 4.22 3.11
N GLY A 41 -3.72 3.88 3.27
CA GLY A 41 -3.19 2.54 3.00
C GLY A 41 -3.86 1.46 3.84
N ARG A 42 -4.11 1.72 5.13
CA ARG A 42 -4.86 0.80 6.00
C ARG A 42 -6.27 0.53 5.47
N VAL A 43 -7.02 1.59 5.14
CA VAL A 43 -8.39 1.46 4.62
C VAL A 43 -8.40 0.65 3.33
N GLU A 44 -7.54 1.00 2.36
CA GLU A 44 -7.48 0.29 1.08
C GLU A 44 -7.16 -1.20 1.22
N ILE A 45 -6.21 -1.56 2.09
CA ILE A 45 -5.84 -2.95 2.32
C ILE A 45 -6.99 -3.72 2.98
N CYS A 46 -7.64 -3.15 4.00
CA CYS A 46 -8.76 -3.80 4.67
C CYS A 46 -9.94 -4.03 3.71
N GLU A 47 -10.26 -3.05 2.87
CA GLU A 47 -11.38 -3.14 1.91
C GLU A 47 -11.12 -4.16 0.81
N LYS A 48 -9.88 -4.29 0.31
CA LYS A 48 -9.57 -5.14 -0.84
C LYS A 48 -9.07 -6.53 -0.47
N HIS A 49 -8.44 -6.65 0.70
CA HIS A 49 -7.70 -7.83 1.13
C HIS A 49 -8.06 -8.27 2.55
N GLY A 50 -9.09 -7.69 3.16
CA GLY A 50 -9.62 -8.15 4.45
C GLY A 50 -10.04 -9.62 4.41
N LEU A 51 -10.02 -10.27 5.59
CA LEU A 51 -10.30 -11.70 5.74
C LEU A 51 -11.63 -12.11 5.10
N GLU A 52 -12.68 -11.32 5.30
CA GLU A 52 -14.02 -11.56 4.75
C GLU A 52 -14.03 -11.52 3.21
N ILE A 53 -13.23 -10.65 2.60
CA ILE A 53 -13.07 -10.58 1.13
C ILE A 53 -12.37 -11.85 0.64
N GLY A 54 -11.31 -12.26 1.34
CA GLY A 54 -10.55 -13.48 1.03
C GLY A 54 -11.42 -14.74 1.12
N GLN A 55 -12.18 -14.89 2.21
CA GLN A 55 -13.10 -16.01 2.41
C GLN A 55 -14.17 -16.08 1.31
N ARG A 56 -14.78 -14.94 0.93
CA ARG A 56 -15.76 -14.89 -0.16
C ARG A 56 -15.17 -15.35 -1.50
N ARG A 57 -13.96 -14.92 -1.84
CA ARG A 57 -13.26 -15.36 -3.07
C ARG A 57 -12.92 -16.84 -3.06
N PHE A 58 -12.51 -17.35 -1.91
CA PHE A 58 -12.19 -18.77 -1.74
C PHE A 58 -13.44 -19.64 -1.93
N ILE A 59 -14.54 -19.31 -1.26
CA ILE A 59 -15.81 -20.04 -1.38
C ILE A 59 -16.35 -20.00 -2.81
N SER A 60 -16.33 -18.83 -3.47
CA SER A 60 -16.83 -18.72 -4.84
C SER A 60 -16.01 -19.50 -5.87
N THR A 61 -14.74 -19.81 -5.54
CA THR A 61 -13.87 -20.63 -6.38
C THR A 61 -14.18 -22.13 -6.19
N LEU A 62 -14.51 -22.56 -4.97
CA LEU A 62 -14.88 -23.95 -4.68
C LEU A 62 -16.24 -24.38 -5.23
N GLN A 63 -17.11 -23.41 -5.54
CA GLN A 63 -18.46 -23.65 -6.09
C GLN A 63 -18.52 -23.70 -7.63
N LYS A 64 -17.36 -23.60 -8.31
CA LYS A 64 -17.23 -23.75 -9.76
C LYS A 64 -16.72 -25.14 -10.10
#